data_AF-A0A919XXW6-F1
#
_entry.id   AF-A0A919XXW6-F1
#
_cell.length_a   1.000
_cell.length_b   1.000
_cell.length_c   1.000
_cell.angle_alpha   90.00
_cell.angle_beta   90.00
_cell.angle_gamma   90.00
#
_symmetry.space_group_name_H-M   'P 1'
#
loop_
_entity.id
_entity.type
_entity.pdbx_description
1 polymer ?
#
loop_
_entity_poly.entity_id
_entity_poly.type
_entity_poly.pdbx_seq_one_letter_code
_entity_poly.pdbx_strand_id
1 'polypeptide(L)'
;MKEAEENRQLGEKTLLFIDEIHRFNKAQQDAFLPYVEKGSIILIGATTENPSFEVNSALLSRSKVFVLHQLSSEDIVELLKKAIMDPKGYGEQKIGFEEGVLSAIAEYSNGDARVALNTLEMAVLNGEKQGEYIEISKEGLLQIIHRKSLLYDKDGEEHYNIISALHKSMRNSDVNASVYWLSRMLESGEDLELE
;
A
#
# COMPACT_ATOMS: atom_id res chain seq x y z
N MET A 1 19.46 8.83 19.09
CA MET A 1 20.81 8.21 19.12
C MET A 1 21.48 8.31 20.47
N LYS A 2 21.60 9.51 21.08
CA LYS A 2 22.13 9.66 22.45
C LYS A 2 21.37 8.82 23.49
N GLU A 3 20.04 8.87 23.45
CA GLU A 3 19.16 8.04 24.29
C GLU A 3 19.42 6.54 24.11
N ALA A 4 19.68 6.08 22.88
CA ALA A 4 19.99 4.67 22.62
C ALA A 4 21.33 4.23 23.26
N GLU A 5 22.31 5.14 23.33
CA GLU A 5 23.57 4.87 24.05
C GLU A 5 23.38 4.87 25.57
N GLU A 6 22.53 5.76 26.11
CA GLU A 6 22.16 5.78 27.53
C GLU A 6 21.41 4.50 27.92
N ASN A 7 20.39 4.11 27.14
CA ASN A 7 19.65 2.86 27.32
C ASN A 7 20.58 1.65 27.31
N ARG A 8 21.56 1.63 26.39
CA ARG A 8 22.55 0.55 26.36
C ARG A 8 23.37 0.47 27.64
N GLN A 9 23.78 1.60 28.24
CA GLN A 9 24.51 1.60 29.51
C GLN A 9 23.66 1.05 30.66
N LEU A 10 22.33 1.21 30.57
CA LEU A 10 21.35 0.63 31.49
C LEU A 10 20.99 -0.84 31.17
N GLY A 11 21.56 -1.41 30.11
CA GLY A 11 21.28 -2.78 29.66
C GLY A 11 20.01 -2.93 28.82
N GLU A 12 19.36 -1.82 28.44
CA GLU A 12 18.16 -1.81 27.62
C GLU A 12 18.50 -1.84 26.13
N LYS A 13 17.66 -2.55 25.36
CA LYS A 13 17.82 -2.65 23.89
C LYS A 13 16.90 -1.63 23.22
N THR A 14 17.45 -0.89 22.26
CA THR A 14 16.68 0.06 21.45
C THR A 14 16.49 -0.50 20.04
N LEU A 15 15.23 -0.60 19.57
CA LEU A 15 14.91 -0.93 18.19
C LEU A 15 14.64 0.36 17.41
N LEU A 16 15.38 0.59 16.33
CA LEU A 16 15.17 1.70 15.41
C LEU A 16 14.58 1.16 14.12
N PHE A 17 13.30 1.46 13.88
CA PHE A 17 12.63 1.15 12.62
C PHE A 17 12.68 2.36 11.70
N ILE A 18 13.16 2.17 10.47
CA ILE A 18 13.19 3.19 9.42
C ILE A 18 12.39 2.65 8.24
N ASP A 19 11.24 3.26 8.01
CA ASP A 19 10.48 3.02 6.79
C ASP A 19 11.11 3.78 5.62
N GLU A 20 11.05 3.20 4.43
CA GLU A 20 11.63 3.75 3.19
C GLU A 20 13.09 4.23 3.34
N ILE A 21 13.96 3.36 3.85
CA ILE A 21 15.38 3.67 4.11
C ILE A 21 16.12 4.14 2.84
N HIS A 22 15.62 3.80 1.65
CA HIS A 22 16.14 4.28 0.37
C HIS A 22 16.07 5.81 0.20
N ARG A 23 15.16 6.49 0.92
CA ARG A 23 15.05 7.97 0.87
C ARG A 23 16.22 8.69 1.53
N PHE A 24 17.03 7.97 2.31
CA PHE A 24 18.14 8.56 3.05
C PHE A 24 19.37 8.60 2.15
N ASN A 25 20.03 9.76 2.10
CA ASN A 25 21.29 9.86 1.38
C ASN A 25 22.41 9.09 2.11
N LYS A 26 23.53 8.85 1.41
CA LYS A 26 24.67 8.07 1.94
C LYS A 26 25.18 8.59 3.30
N ALA A 27 25.30 9.91 3.46
CA ALA A 27 25.80 10.49 4.70
C ALA A 27 24.84 10.25 5.89
N GLN A 28 23.53 10.30 5.64
CA GLN A 28 22.52 9.96 6.64
C GLN A 28 22.56 8.48 7.01
N GLN A 29 22.75 7.60 6.03
CA GLN A 29 22.90 6.17 6.26
C GLN A 29 24.18 5.84 7.06
N ASP A 30 25.30 6.46 6.71
CA ASP A 30 26.58 6.30 7.41
C ASP A 30 26.50 6.73 8.88
N ALA A 31 25.64 7.71 9.21
CA ALA A 31 25.45 8.17 10.58
C ALA A 31 24.92 7.08 11.53
N PHE A 32 24.30 6.01 11.02
CA PHE A 32 23.82 4.88 11.83
C PHE A 32 24.91 3.87 12.17
N LEU A 33 25.97 3.77 11.35
CA LEU A 33 27.00 2.73 11.47
C LEU A 33 27.61 2.62 12.88
N PRO A 34 28.04 3.73 13.53
CA PRO A 34 28.68 3.64 14.84
C PRO A 34 27.76 3.00 15.90
N TYR A 35 26.45 3.17 15.76
CA TYR A 35 25.47 2.71 16.74
C TYR A 35 25.02 1.28 16.48
N VAL A 36 24.98 0.87 15.21
CA VAL A 36 24.77 -0.54 14.80
C VAL A 36 25.96 -1.39 15.24
N GLU A 37 27.18 -0.96 14.96
CA GLU A 37 28.42 -1.67 15.32
C GLU A 37 28.60 -1.82 16.82
N LYS A 38 28.28 -0.76 17.56
CA LYS A 38 28.27 -0.76 19.02
C LYS A 38 27.14 -1.65 19.58
N GLY A 39 26.11 -1.97 18.81
CA GLY A 39 24.90 -2.63 19.32
C GLY A 39 24.06 -1.73 20.22
N SER A 40 24.20 -0.41 20.11
CA SER A 40 23.34 0.56 20.80
C SER A 40 21.94 0.59 20.18
N ILE A 41 21.81 0.19 18.91
CA ILE A 41 20.51 0.01 18.25
C ILE A 41 20.43 -1.34 17.53
N ILE A 42 19.22 -1.88 17.45
CA ILE A 42 18.81 -2.89 16.48
C ILE A 42 18.12 -2.13 15.35
N LEU A 43 18.79 -2.03 14.20
CA LEU A 43 18.25 -1.33 13.03
C LEU A 43 17.37 -2.28 12.20
N ILE A 44 16.13 -1.86 11.92
CA ILE A 44 15.25 -2.49 10.94
C ILE A 44 14.92 -1.44 9.88
N GLY A 45 15.46 -1.61 8.68
CA GLY A 45 15.12 -0.79 7.51
C GLY A 45 14.12 -1.51 6.63
N ALA A 46 13.07 -0.81 6.20
CA ALA A 46 12.14 -1.26 5.18
C ALA A 46 12.32 -0.45 3.89
N THR A 47 12.12 -1.11 2.74
CA THR A 47 12.18 -0.48 1.41
C THR A 47 11.43 -1.35 0.40
N THR A 48 10.77 -0.70 -0.55
CA THR A 48 10.24 -1.35 -1.77
C THR A 48 11.29 -1.47 -2.87
N GLU A 49 12.34 -0.63 -2.82
CA GLU A 49 13.44 -0.62 -3.79
C GLU A 49 14.47 -1.72 -3.54
N ASN A 50 15.26 -2.03 -4.57
CA ASN A 50 16.34 -3.02 -4.45
C ASN A 50 17.43 -2.52 -3.48
N PRO A 51 17.61 -3.18 -2.32
CA PRO A 51 18.49 -2.68 -1.27
C PRO A 51 19.96 -2.62 -1.70
N SER A 52 20.38 -3.41 -2.68
CA SER A 52 21.78 -3.43 -3.16
C SER A 52 22.21 -2.14 -3.86
N PHE A 53 21.25 -1.33 -4.34
CA PHE A 53 21.51 -0.05 -5.00
C PHE A 53 21.30 1.13 -4.07
N GLU A 54 20.23 1.09 -3.27
CA GLU A 54 19.79 2.23 -2.47
C GLU A 54 20.38 2.28 -1.05
N VAL A 55 20.82 1.13 -0.51
CA VAL A 55 21.46 1.06 0.80
C VAL A 55 22.97 0.95 0.65
N ASN A 56 23.71 1.74 1.44
CA ASN A 56 25.17 1.71 1.41
C ASN A 56 25.71 0.30 1.76
N SER A 57 26.83 -0.07 1.15
CA SER A 57 27.44 -1.38 1.38
C SER A 57 27.88 -1.59 2.83
N ALA A 58 28.18 -0.51 3.55
CA ALA A 58 28.56 -0.55 4.95
C ALA A 58 27.43 -1.03 5.87
N LEU A 59 26.18 -0.57 5.68
CA LEU A 59 25.03 -1.07 6.44
C LEU A 59 24.63 -2.47 5.98
N LEU A 60 24.64 -2.74 4.67
CA LEU A 60 24.30 -4.06 4.14
C LEU A 60 25.20 -5.16 4.68
N SER A 61 26.52 -4.90 4.77
CA SER A 61 27.47 -5.86 5.34
C SER A 61 27.25 -6.18 6.83
N ARG A 62 26.47 -5.36 7.55
CA ARG A 62 26.11 -5.54 8.96
C ARG A 62 24.64 -5.90 9.17
N SER A 63 23.87 -6.02 8.09
CA SER A 63 22.44 -6.27 8.11
C SER A 63 22.10 -7.62 7.48
N LYS A 64 20.98 -8.20 7.88
CA LYS A 64 20.37 -9.34 7.16
C LYS A 64 19.28 -8.79 6.25
N VAL A 65 19.33 -9.16 4.98
CA VAL A 65 18.31 -8.80 4.00
C VAL A 65 17.26 -9.91 3.95
N PHE A 66 16.00 -9.53 4.15
CA PHE A 66 14.84 -10.41 3.99
C PHE A 66 14.01 -9.90 2.82
N VAL A 67 13.69 -10.79 1.89
CA VAL A 67 12.77 -10.47 0.79
C VAL A 67 11.37 -10.86 1.24
N LEU A 68 10.47 -9.88 1.25
CA LEU A 68 9.05 -10.11 1.49
C LEU A 68 8.33 -10.19 0.14
N HIS A 69 7.40 -11.12 0.04
CA HIS A 69 6.55 -11.26 -1.13
C HIS A 69 5.16 -10.68 -0.85
N GLN A 70 4.46 -10.29 -1.91
CA GLN A 70 3.05 -9.92 -1.82
C GLN A 70 2.24 -11.09 -1.26
N LEU A 71 1.20 -10.76 -0.50
CA LEU A 71 0.30 -11.75 0.08
C LEU A 71 -0.57 -12.39 -1.01
N SER A 72 -0.90 -13.67 -0.84
CA SER A 72 -1.90 -14.31 -1.70
C SER A 72 -3.30 -13.77 -1.39
N SER A 73 -4.24 -13.94 -2.32
CA SER A 73 -5.65 -13.57 -2.09
C SER A 73 -6.21 -14.32 -0.88
N GLU A 74 -5.83 -15.57 -0.67
CA GLU A 74 -6.22 -16.38 0.48
C GLU A 74 -5.70 -15.79 1.80
N ASP A 75 -4.42 -15.38 1.85
CA ASP A 75 -3.82 -14.74 3.02
C ASP A 75 -4.55 -13.43 3.37
N ILE A 76 -4.91 -12.63 2.35
CA ILE A 76 -5.67 -11.40 2.54
C ILE A 76 -7.06 -11.69 3.08
N VAL A 77 -7.79 -12.67 2.53
CA VAL A 77 -9.11 -13.05 3.06
C VAL A 77 -9.01 -13.49 4.53
N GLU A 78 -7.98 -14.26 4.90
CA GLU A 78 -7.75 -14.64 6.29
C GLU A 78 -7.45 -13.42 7.19
N LEU A 79 -6.62 -12.49 6.72
CA LEU A 79 -6.33 -11.22 7.40
C LEU A 79 -7.61 -10.42 7.65
N LEU A 80 -8.48 -10.27 6.64
CA LEU A 80 -9.72 -9.52 6.75
C LEU A 80 -10.68 -10.17 7.76
N LYS A 81 -10.81 -11.52 7.73
CA LYS A 81 -11.60 -12.26 8.72
C LYS A 81 -11.07 -12.04 10.14
N LYS A 82 -9.75 -12.06 10.33
CA LYS A 82 -9.13 -11.74 11.64
C LYS A 82 -9.48 -10.32 12.09
N ALA A 83 -9.35 -9.32 11.20
CA ALA A 83 -9.71 -7.94 11.53
C ALA A 83 -11.20 -7.77 11.91
N ILE A 84 -12.10 -8.53 11.28
CA ILE A 84 -13.53 -8.52 11.60
C ILE A 84 -13.81 -9.13 12.99
N MET A 85 -13.09 -10.19 13.37
CA MET A 85 -13.31 -10.89 14.64
C MET A 85 -12.55 -10.30 15.82
N ASP A 86 -11.45 -9.57 15.57
CA ASP A 86 -10.58 -9.05 16.63
C ASP A 86 -11.24 -7.86 17.35
N PRO A 87 -11.25 -7.81 18.71
CA PRO A 87 -11.75 -6.66 19.46
C PRO A 87 -11.08 -5.32 19.13
N LYS A 88 -9.83 -5.33 18.67
CA LYS A 88 -9.12 -4.12 18.21
C LYS A 88 -9.54 -3.70 16.79
N GLY A 89 -10.21 -4.58 16.06
CA GLY A 89 -10.82 -4.30 14.77
C GLY A 89 -12.33 -4.11 14.92
N TYR A 90 -13.12 -4.98 14.29
CA TYR A 90 -14.58 -4.88 14.29
C TYR A 90 -15.29 -5.91 15.18
N GLY A 91 -14.58 -6.60 16.07
CA GLY A 91 -15.15 -7.71 16.85
C GLY A 91 -16.35 -7.36 17.74
N GLU A 92 -16.54 -6.08 18.07
CA GLU A 92 -17.70 -5.60 18.83
C GLU A 92 -18.87 -5.15 17.95
N GLN A 93 -18.65 -4.99 16.64
CA GLN A 93 -19.66 -4.56 15.69
C GLN A 93 -20.34 -5.76 15.02
N LYS A 94 -21.65 -5.66 14.78
CA LYS A 94 -22.39 -6.69 14.07
C LYS A 94 -22.36 -6.38 12.57
N ILE A 95 -21.40 -6.96 11.87
CA ILE A 95 -21.18 -6.71 10.45
C ILE A 95 -21.49 -7.97 9.64
N GLY A 96 -22.35 -7.81 8.65
CA GLY A 96 -22.66 -8.80 7.63
C GLY A 96 -21.94 -8.51 6.33
N PHE A 97 -21.39 -9.55 5.72
CA PHE A 97 -20.82 -9.47 4.38
C PHE A 97 -21.60 -10.40 3.46
N GLU A 98 -22.02 -9.87 2.32
CA GLU A 98 -22.50 -10.72 1.23
C GLU A 98 -21.38 -11.68 0.76
N GLU A 99 -21.77 -12.86 0.30
CA GLU A 99 -20.83 -13.89 -0.16
C GLU A 99 -19.92 -13.34 -1.27
N GLY A 100 -18.60 -13.44 -1.10
CA GLY A 100 -17.62 -13.01 -2.10
C GLY A 100 -17.13 -11.56 -1.96
N VAL A 101 -17.72 -10.75 -1.06
CA VAL A 101 -17.23 -9.37 -0.80
C VAL A 101 -15.78 -9.37 -0.33
N LEU A 102 -15.42 -10.24 0.63
CA LEU A 102 -14.05 -10.31 1.14
C LEU A 102 -13.05 -10.77 0.06
N SER A 103 -13.45 -11.68 -0.81
CA SER A 103 -12.64 -12.12 -1.95
C SER A 103 -12.42 -10.98 -2.94
N ALA A 104 -13.45 -10.19 -3.23
CA ALA A 104 -13.33 -9.02 -4.11
C ALA A 104 -12.40 -7.95 -3.52
N ILE A 105 -12.42 -7.73 -2.19
CA ILE A 105 -11.45 -6.85 -1.52
C ILE A 105 -10.04 -7.41 -1.66
N ALA A 106 -9.86 -8.72 -1.48
CA ALA A 106 -8.56 -9.37 -1.62
C ALA A 106 -7.98 -9.22 -3.03
N GLU A 107 -8.78 -9.50 -4.06
CA GLU A 107 -8.41 -9.31 -5.46
C GLU A 107 -8.05 -7.85 -5.77
N TYR A 108 -8.88 -6.90 -5.32
CA TYR A 108 -8.62 -5.47 -5.49
C TYR A 108 -7.33 -5.00 -4.81
N SER A 109 -6.98 -5.57 -3.66
CA SER A 109 -5.78 -5.20 -2.91
C SER A 109 -4.47 -5.63 -3.57
N ASN A 110 -4.52 -6.57 -4.52
CA ASN A 110 -3.35 -7.11 -5.22
C ASN A 110 -2.20 -7.50 -4.28
N GLY A 111 -2.54 -8.13 -3.15
CA GLY A 111 -1.57 -8.60 -2.14
C GLY A 111 -1.07 -7.54 -1.16
N ASP A 112 -1.57 -6.30 -1.21
CA ASP A 112 -1.28 -5.26 -0.22
C ASP A 112 -2.31 -5.28 0.94
N ALA A 113 -1.86 -5.75 2.11
CA ALA A 113 -2.66 -5.78 3.34
C ALA A 113 -3.20 -4.41 3.75
N ARG A 114 -2.44 -3.33 3.57
CA ARG A 114 -2.85 -1.97 3.93
C ARG A 114 -4.02 -1.53 3.05
N VAL A 115 -3.93 -1.79 1.73
CA VAL A 115 -5.03 -1.49 0.80
C VAL A 115 -6.27 -2.32 1.15
N ALA A 116 -6.10 -3.61 1.46
CA ALA A 116 -7.21 -4.49 1.84
C ALA A 116 -7.92 -4.00 3.10
N LEU A 117 -7.18 -3.72 4.17
CA LEU A 117 -7.73 -3.24 5.44
C LEU A 117 -8.42 -1.88 5.30
N ASN A 118 -7.82 -0.94 4.56
CA ASN A 118 -8.44 0.36 4.31
C ASN A 118 -9.73 0.22 3.48
N THR A 119 -9.76 -0.70 2.51
CA THR A 119 -10.95 -0.95 1.70
C THR A 119 -12.06 -1.58 2.53
N LEU A 120 -11.71 -2.52 3.42
CA LEU A 120 -12.63 -3.07 4.41
C LEU A 120 -13.19 -1.97 5.31
N GLU A 121 -12.35 -1.09 5.85
CA GLU A 121 -12.78 0.02 6.68
C GLU A 121 -13.78 0.92 5.94
N MET A 122 -13.48 1.29 4.70
CA MET A 122 -14.40 2.07 3.88
C MET A 122 -15.72 1.33 3.63
N ALA A 123 -15.67 0.01 3.40
CA ALA A 123 -16.88 -0.81 3.21
C ALA A 123 -17.76 -0.82 4.47
N VAL A 124 -17.16 -0.93 5.66
CA VAL A 124 -17.88 -0.88 6.94
C VAL A 124 -18.47 0.51 7.18
N LEU A 125 -17.71 1.58 6.93
CA LEU A 125 -18.17 2.96 7.15
C LEU A 125 -19.33 3.37 6.23
N ASN A 126 -19.38 2.81 5.01
CA ASN A 126 -20.43 3.09 4.01
C ASN A 126 -21.49 1.99 3.91
N GLY A 127 -21.41 0.96 4.76
CA GLY A 127 -22.36 -0.14 4.79
C GLY A 127 -23.76 0.33 5.19
N GLU A 128 -24.78 -0.38 4.72
CA GLU A 128 -26.16 -0.05 5.03
C GLU A 128 -26.47 -0.42 6.48
N LYS A 129 -26.88 0.58 7.28
CA LYS A 129 -27.21 0.37 8.69
C LYS A 129 -28.65 -0.07 8.85
N GLN A 130 -28.83 -1.27 9.39
CA GLN A 130 -30.11 -1.81 9.82
C GLN A 130 -30.11 -1.93 11.35
N GLY A 131 -30.37 -0.81 12.02
CA GLY A 131 -30.23 -0.71 13.48
C GLY A 131 -28.77 -0.84 13.91
N GLU A 132 -28.46 -1.84 14.73
CA GLU A 132 -27.10 -2.15 15.21
C GLU A 132 -26.31 -3.05 14.23
N TYR A 133 -26.94 -3.46 13.12
CA TYR A 133 -26.32 -4.30 12.10
C TYR A 133 -25.85 -3.47 10.90
N ILE A 134 -24.66 -3.75 10.39
CA ILE A 134 -24.11 -3.13 9.19
C ILE A 134 -24.03 -4.21 8.12
N GLU A 135 -24.75 -4.02 7.02
CA GLU A 135 -24.74 -4.93 5.88
C GLU A 135 -23.87 -4.37 4.75
N ILE A 136 -22.94 -5.19 4.25
CA ILE A 136 -22.03 -4.83 3.18
C ILE A 136 -22.32 -5.72 1.97
N SER A 137 -22.89 -5.09 0.94
CA SER A 137 -23.20 -5.70 -0.35
C SER A 137 -22.05 -5.55 -1.35
N LYS A 138 -22.03 -6.38 -2.39
CA LYS A 138 -21.09 -6.24 -3.50
C LYS A 138 -21.27 -4.92 -4.24
N GLU A 139 -22.50 -4.48 -4.45
CA GLU A 139 -22.79 -3.22 -5.13
C GLU A 139 -22.22 -2.03 -4.35
N GLY A 140 -22.37 -2.04 -3.01
CA GLY A 140 -21.78 -1.04 -2.14
C GLY A 140 -20.26 -1.01 -2.23
N LEU A 141 -19.62 -2.19 -2.24
CA LEU A 141 -18.18 -2.31 -2.42
C LEU A 141 -17.73 -1.76 -3.79
N LEU A 142 -18.43 -2.10 -4.87
CA LEU A 142 -18.09 -1.63 -6.22
C LEU A 142 -18.14 -0.10 -6.31
N GLN A 143 -19.11 0.55 -5.67
CA GLN A 143 -19.18 2.02 -5.62
C GLN A 143 -17.96 2.63 -4.93
N ILE A 144 -17.46 2.00 -3.87
CA ILE A 144 -16.28 2.45 -3.13
C ILE A 144 -15.02 2.29 -4.00
N ILE A 145 -14.86 1.13 -4.63
CA ILE A 145 -13.71 0.84 -5.50
C ILE A 145 -13.66 1.81 -6.68
N HIS A 146 -14.79 2.05 -7.36
CA HIS A 146 -14.86 2.97 -8.49
C HIS A 146 -14.53 4.42 -8.09
N ARG A 147 -15.08 4.91 -6.97
CA ARG A 147 -14.77 6.24 -6.44
C ARG A 147 -13.30 6.38 -6.08
N LYS A 148 -12.68 5.34 -5.51
CA LYS A 148 -11.27 5.37 -5.15
C LYS A 148 -10.37 5.33 -6.38
N SER A 149 -10.70 4.52 -7.40
CA SER A 149 -9.96 4.54 -8.67
C SER A 149 -9.90 5.94 -9.29
N LEU A 150 -11.01 6.69 -9.25
CA LEU A 150 -11.09 8.08 -9.71
C LEU A 150 -10.27 9.06 -8.83
N LEU A 151 -10.14 8.79 -7.53
CA LEU A 151 -9.39 9.63 -6.60
C LEU A 151 -7.87 9.32 -6.60
N TYR A 152 -7.48 8.05 -6.84
CA TYR A 152 -6.08 7.61 -6.93
C TYR A 152 -5.41 8.07 -8.23
N ASP A 153 -6.20 8.36 -9.27
CA ASP A 153 -5.73 8.98 -10.51
C ASP A 153 -5.23 10.44 -10.31
N LYS A 154 -5.45 11.03 -9.13
CA LYS A 154 -5.00 12.41 -8.84
C LYS A 154 -3.49 12.59 -8.74
N ASP A 155 -2.72 11.52 -8.57
CA ASP A 155 -1.25 11.57 -8.58
C ASP A 155 -0.65 11.44 -10.00
N GLY A 156 -1.49 11.31 -11.05
CA GLY A 156 -1.10 11.45 -12.44
C GLY A 156 -0.38 10.26 -13.10
N GLU A 157 -0.11 9.16 -12.39
CA GLU A 157 0.53 7.98 -13.00
C GLU A 157 -0.37 7.29 -14.04
N GLU A 158 -1.66 7.13 -13.74
CA GLU A 158 -2.63 6.56 -14.69
C GLU A 158 -2.88 7.50 -15.87
N HIS A 159 -2.98 8.82 -15.63
CA HIS A 159 -2.94 9.84 -16.68
C HIS A 159 -1.78 9.64 -17.68
N TYR A 160 -0.53 9.50 -17.20
CA TYR A 160 0.62 9.26 -18.08
C TYR A 160 0.53 7.92 -18.81
N ASN A 161 0.03 6.86 -18.15
CA ASN A 161 -0.15 5.54 -18.77
C ASN A 161 -1.19 5.57 -19.89
N ILE A 162 -2.33 6.24 -19.67
CA ILE A 162 -3.41 6.36 -20.64
C ILE A 162 -2.97 7.22 -21.83
N ILE A 163 -2.30 8.36 -21.61
CA ILE A 163 -1.73 9.17 -22.70
C ILE A 163 -0.68 8.38 -23.50
N SER A 164 0.19 7.64 -22.79
CA SER A 164 1.20 6.80 -23.43
C SER A 164 0.57 5.70 -24.28
N ALA A 165 -0.50 5.07 -23.79
CA ALA A 165 -1.26 4.05 -24.51
C ALA A 165 -1.96 4.65 -25.74
N LEU A 166 -2.61 5.80 -25.61
CA LEU A 166 -3.22 6.53 -26.72
C LEU A 166 -2.19 6.88 -27.80
N HIS A 167 -1.04 7.47 -27.43
CA HIS A 167 0.03 7.80 -28.38
C HIS A 167 0.58 6.56 -29.10
N LYS A 168 0.75 5.43 -28.39
CA LYS A 168 1.22 4.17 -29.00
C LYS A 168 0.17 3.60 -29.95
N SER A 169 -1.12 3.63 -29.60
CA SER A 169 -2.22 3.19 -30.45
C SER A 169 -2.32 4.04 -31.71
N MET A 170 -2.20 5.36 -31.60
CA MET A 170 -2.17 6.27 -32.76
C MET A 170 -0.93 6.02 -33.63
N ARG A 171 0.26 5.86 -33.03
CA ARG A 171 1.51 5.56 -33.76
C ARG A 171 1.43 4.25 -34.54
N ASN A 172 0.72 3.27 -34.00
CA ASN A 172 0.54 1.95 -34.61
C ASN A 172 -0.70 1.88 -35.53
N SER A 173 -1.41 3.01 -35.74
CA SER A 173 -2.65 3.09 -36.53
C SER A 173 -3.75 2.14 -36.06
N ASP A 174 -3.79 1.80 -34.77
CA ASP A 174 -4.84 1.00 -34.16
C ASP A 174 -6.01 1.89 -33.75
N VAL A 175 -6.99 2.01 -34.65
CA VAL A 175 -8.16 2.88 -34.48
C VAL A 175 -9.02 2.47 -33.28
N ASN A 176 -9.23 1.17 -33.07
CA ASN A 176 -10.08 0.68 -32.00
C ASN A 176 -9.45 0.95 -30.63
N ALA A 177 -8.16 0.67 -30.50
CA ALA A 177 -7.43 0.96 -29.27
C ALA A 177 -7.36 2.48 -29.01
N SER A 178 -7.17 3.29 -30.06
CA SER A 178 -7.14 4.75 -29.91
C SER A 178 -8.47 5.31 -29.40
N VAL A 179 -9.61 4.84 -29.93
CA VAL A 179 -10.94 5.25 -29.46
C VAL A 179 -11.20 4.78 -28.02
N TYR A 180 -10.77 3.56 -27.69
CA TYR A 180 -10.88 3.02 -26.34
C TYR A 180 -10.13 3.87 -25.31
N TRP A 181 -8.85 4.17 -25.56
CA TRP A 181 -8.04 4.98 -24.65
C TRP A 181 -8.52 6.43 -24.55
N LEU A 182 -9.03 7.00 -25.65
CA LEU A 182 -9.66 8.32 -25.63
C LEU A 182 -10.93 8.35 -24.79
N SER A 183 -11.82 7.35 -24.93
CA SER A 183 -13.03 7.25 -24.13
C SER A 183 -12.72 7.14 -22.63
N ARG A 184 -11.66 6.39 -22.30
CA ARG A 184 -11.16 6.23 -20.93
C ARG A 184 -10.61 7.55 -20.36
N MET A 185 -9.89 8.36 -21.13
CA MET A 185 -9.45 9.70 -20.69
C MET A 185 -10.65 10.59 -20.36
N LEU A 186 -11.65 10.63 -21.25
CA LEU A 186 -12.84 11.47 -21.08
C LEU A 186 -13.67 11.09 -19.86
N GLU A 187 -13.86 9.78 -19.62
CA GLU A 187 -14.58 9.28 -18.44
C GLU A 187 -13.83 9.54 -17.13
N SER A 188 -12.50 9.69 -17.18
CA SER A 188 -11.65 9.94 -16.01
C SER A 188 -11.59 11.42 -15.62
N GLY A 189 -12.26 12.30 -16.38
CA GLY A 189 -12.37 13.73 -16.07
C GLY A 189 -11.17 14.57 -16.53
N GLU A 190 -10.39 14.06 -17.48
CA GLU A 190 -9.29 14.78 -18.12
C GLU A 190 -9.80 16.03 -18.85
N ASP A 191 -9.17 17.18 -18.58
CA ASP A 191 -9.48 18.42 -19.28
C ASP A 191 -8.81 18.40 -20.66
N LEU A 192 -9.60 18.51 -21.72
CA LEU A 192 -9.13 18.60 -23.09
C LEU A 192 -8.67 20.03 -23.41
N GLU A 193 -7.90 20.66 -22.53
CA GLU A 193 -7.30 21.95 -22.85
C GLU A 193 -6.31 21.75 -24.00
N LEU A 194 -6.78 22.10 -25.20
CA LEU A 194 -5.98 22.33 -26.39
C LEU A 194 -5.25 23.66 -26.18
N GLU A 195 -3.97 23.61 -25.80
CA GLU A 195 -3.04 24.69 -26.17
C GLU A 195 -2.75 24.68 -27.68
#